data_AF-A0A958FAZ3-F1
#
_entry.id   AF-A0A958FAZ3-F1
#
_cell.length_a   1.000
_cell.length_b   1.000
_cell.length_c   1.000
_cell.angle_alpha   90.00
_cell.angle_beta   90.00
_cell.angle_gamma   90.00
#
_symmetry.space_group_name_H-M   'P 1'
#
loop_
_entity.id
_entity.type
_entity.pdbx_description
1 polymer ?
#
loop_
_entity_poly.entity_id
_entity_poly.type
_entity_poly.pdbx_seq_one_letter_code
_entity_poly.pdbx_strand_id
1 'polypeptide(L)' 'DSFAYSGKGVASALISLPLKYMHTTVETVHKDDIENVIKLMYEFLVQLKAGHDFRYLR' A
#
# COMPACT_ATOMS: atom_id res chain seq x y z
N ASP A 1 5.10 2.32 9.83
CA ASP A 1 4.39 3.59 10.10
C ASP A 1 5.25 4.84 9.97
N SER A 2 6.43 4.92 10.60
CA SER A 2 7.27 6.13 10.50
C SER A 2 7.81 6.46 9.10
N PHE A 3 7.88 5.50 8.16
CA PHE A 3 8.39 5.74 6.80
C PHE A 3 7.47 6.63 5.96
N ALA A 4 6.13 6.51 6.12
CA ALA A 4 5.18 7.37 5.42
C ALA A 4 5.21 8.83 5.92
N TYR A 5 5.75 9.05 7.13
CA TYR A 5 5.82 10.36 7.78
C TYR A 5 7.26 10.92 7.87
N SER A 6 8.30 10.14 7.51
CA SER A 6 9.69 10.60 7.60
C SER A 6 10.09 11.49 6.41
N GLY A 7 9.68 12.75 6.46
CA GLY A 7 10.61 13.88 6.30
C GLY A 7 10.93 14.46 4.92
N LYS A 8 10.24 14.17 3.80
CA LYS A 8 10.61 14.76 2.49
C LYS A 8 9.47 15.15 1.52
N GLY A 9 8.25 15.41 2.01
CA GLY A 9 7.16 15.88 1.12
C GLY A 9 6.79 14.90 0.00
N VAL A 10 7.12 13.61 0.17
CA VAL A 10 6.81 12.55 -0.78
C VAL A 10 5.45 11.97 -0.44
N ALA A 11 4.52 12.04 -1.39
CA ALA A 11 3.22 11.40 -1.24
C ALA A 11 3.42 9.89 -1.03
N SER A 12 2.97 9.41 0.13
CA SER A 12 3.17 8.03 0.58
C SER A 12 1.86 7.48 1.13
N ALA A 13 1.59 6.21 0.88
CA ALA A 13 0.46 5.49 1.42
C ALA A 13 0.93 4.15 1.99
N LEU A 14 0.32 3.73 3.10
CA LEU A 14 0.54 2.40 3.66
C LEU A 14 -0.64 1.51 3.27
N ILE A 15 -0.33 0.38 2.64
CA ILE A 15 -1.30 -0.67 2.33
C ILE A 15 -0.96 -1.86 3.21
N SER A 16 -1.98 -2.42 3.87
CA SER A 16 -1.82 -3.60 4.73
C SER A 16 -2.74 -4.71 4.26
N LEU A 17 -2.25 -5.94 4.42
CA LEU A 17 -2.98 -7.17 4.17
C LEU A 17 -3.55 -7.67 5.51
N PRO A 18 -4.82 -8.09 5.60
CA PRO A 18 -5.33 -8.72 6.81
C PRO A 18 -4.61 -10.05 7.07
N LEU A 19 -3.88 -10.13 8.18
CA LEU A 19 -3.20 -11.36 8.60
C LEU A 19 -3.45 -11.68 10.06
N LYS A 20 -3.32 -12.98 10.40
CA LYS A 20 -3.30 -13.48 11.77
C LYS A 20 -1.89 -13.86 12.18
N TYR A 21 -1.59 -13.63 13.46
CA TYR A 21 -0.32 -13.97 14.11
C TYR A 21 0.90 -13.23 13.55
N MET A 22 0.74 -11.92 13.29
CA MET A 22 1.83 -11.04 12.89
C MET A 22 3.00 -11.12 13.90
N HIS A 23 4.23 -11.19 13.39
CA HIS A 23 5.47 -11.34 14.16
C HIS A 23 5.65 -12.68 14.89
N THR A 24 4.94 -13.72 14.46
CA THR A 24 5.19 -15.09 14.92
C THR A 24 5.84 -15.92 13.81
N THR A 25 6.33 -17.12 14.15
CA THR A 25 6.98 -18.02 13.18
C THR A 25 6.04 -18.53 12.11
N VAL A 26 4.72 -18.52 12.36
CA VAL A 26 3.71 -18.98 11.42
C VAL A 26 2.60 -17.93 11.34
N GLU A 27 2.62 -17.16 10.25
CA GLU A 27 1.59 -16.19 9.92
C GLU A 27 0.52 -16.84 9.03
N THR A 28 -0.74 -16.43 9.16
CA THR A 28 -1.85 -17.00 8.39
C THR A 28 -2.65 -15.91 7.71
N VAL A 29 -2.91 -16.09 6.41
CA VAL A 29 -3.66 -15.13 5.59
C VAL A 29 -4.66 -15.87 4.72
N HIS A 30 -5.77 -15.22 4.38
CA HIS A 30 -6.70 -15.73 3.38
C HIS A 30 -6.14 -15.51 1.97
N LYS A 31 -6.20 -16.54 1.11
CA LYS A 31 -5.65 -16.45 -0.25
C LYS A 31 -6.29 -15.32 -1.05
N ASP A 32 -7.61 -15.15 -0.95
CA ASP A 32 -8.32 -14.11 -1.69
C ASP A 32 -7.90 -12.70 -1.28
N ASP A 33 -7.51 -12.48 -0.01
CA ASP A 33 -7.02 -11.17 0.44
C ASP A 33 -5.67 -10.84 -0.22
N ILE A 34 -4.81 -11.86 -0.44
CA ILE A 34 -3.56 -11.69 -1.18
C ILE A 34 -3.85 -11.27 -2.63
N GLU A 35 -4.75 -11.98 -3.30
CA GLU A 35 -5.12 -11.69 -4.69
C GLU A 35 -5.74 -10.28 -4.82
N ASN A 36 -6.59 -9.88 -3.87
CA ASN A 36 -7.21 -8.56 -3.85
C ASN A 36 -6.20 -7.43 -3.61
N VAL A 37 -5.21 -7.62 -2.72
CA VAL A 37 -4.15 -6.61 -2.49
C VAL A 37 -3.28 -6.46 -3.74
N ILE A 38 -2.92 -7.57 -4.40
CA ILE A 38 -2.18 -7.53 -5.67
C ILE A 38 -2.98 -6.74 -6.73
N LYS A 39 -4.27 -7.04 -6.86
CA LYS A 39 -5.15 -6.36 -7.81
C LYS A 39 -5.25 -4.87 -7.52
N LEU A 40 -5.38 -4.48 -6.25
CA LEU A 40 -5.41 -3.07 -5.83
C LEU A 40 -4.13 -2.34 -6.25
N MET A 41 -2.95 -2.92 -5.97
CA MET A 41 -1.67 -2.32 -6.35
C MET A 41 -1.52 -2.23 -7.87
N TYR A 42 -1.92 -3.27 -8.59
CA TYR A 42 -1.86 -3.32 -10.05
C TYR A 42 -2.75 -2.24 -10.70
N GLU A 43 -4.02 -2.18 -10.33
CA GLU A 43 -4.98 -1.23 -10.88
C GLU A 43 -4.58 0.22 -10.57
N PHE A 44 -4.02 0.49 -9.38
CA PHE A 44 -3.48 1.80 -9.05
C PHE A 44 -2.37 2.23 -10.02
N LEU A 45 -1.43 1.33 -10.33
CA LEU A 45 -0.33 1.63 -11.26
C LEU A 45 -0.82 1.84 -12.69
N VAL A 46 -1.79 1.05 -13.15
CA VAL A 46 -2.38 1.17 -14.49
C VAL A 46 -3.13 2.49 -14.66
N GLN A 47 -3.83 2.95 -13.62
CA GLN A 47 -4.61 4.19 -13.65
C GLN A 47 -3.77 5.46 -13.43
N LEU A 48 -2.53 5.30 -12.95
CA LEU A 48 -1.64 6.43 -12.67
C LEU A 48 -1.08 7.04 -13.96
N LYS A 49 -1.52 8.27 -14.27
CA LYS A 49 -1.06 9.01 -15.45
C LYS A 49 0.37 9.53 -15.27
N ALA A 50 1.12 9.59 -16.37
CA ALA A 50 2.41 10.26 -16.39
C ALA A 50 2.27 11.74 -15.96
N GLY A 51 3.17 12.20 -15.08
CA GLY A 51 3.15 13.56 -14.55
C GLY A 51 2.03 13.84 -13.53
N HIS A 52 1.42 12.81 -12.94
CA HIS A 52 0.43 12.99 -11.87
C HIS A 52 1.03 13.75 -10.68
N ASP A 53 0.34 14.82 -10.27
CA ASP A 53 0.72 15.68 -9.15
C ASP A 53 -0.08 15.27 -7.91
N PHE A 54 0.60 14.71 -6.92
CA PHE A 54 -0.02 14.19 -5.69
C PHE A 54 -0.24 15.27 -4.61
N ARG A 55 0.03 16.55 -4.90
CA ARG A 55 -0.18 17.64 -3.93
C ARG A 55 -1.66 17.97 -3.80
N TYR A 56 -2.14 18.03 -2.55
CA TYR A 56 -3.53 18.36 -2.23
C TYR A 56 -3.86 19.87 -2.36
N LEU A 57 -2.88 20.74 -2.09
CA LEU A 57 -3.00 22.20 -2.21
C LEU A 57 -2.07 22.70 -3.31
N ARG A 58 -2.57 23.58 -4.17
CA ARG A 58 -1.82 24.29 -5.21
C ARG A 58 -1.55 25.73 -4.79
#